data_AF-A0A9Q5CU47-F1
#
_entry.id   AF-A0A9Q5CU47-F1
#
_cell.length_a   1.000
_cell.length_b   1.000
_cell.length_c   1.000
_cell.angle_alpha   90.00
_cell.angle_beta   90.00
_cell.angle_gamma   90.00
#
_symmetry.space_group_name_H-M   'P 1'
#
loop_
_entity.id
_entity.type
_entity.pdbx_description
1 polymer ?
#
loop_
_entity_poly.entity_id
_entity_poly.type
_entity_poly.pdbx_seq_one_letter_code
_entity_poly.pdbx_strand_id
1 'polypeptide(L)'
;MEKKKPGFTLIEMIIALALIVTILGIAGSMLITGNKVFSDSDIRSTLQIEGQVIQEKISDAGMQAFSIESCKHGSLEIKDQKYNSNVILSKLVNINGELSEDGQWIDVSQISFKSSRNNSEYDGSTDTITNTETIPISYDKDLKKLSISSEIISEKVESIRIHPENINDENSNIDEANSIEFHIVLSKARAFSNVRYPIDFTIKFRNKGTT
;
A
#
# COMPACT_ATOMS: atom_id res chain seq x y z
N MET A 1 -43.83 -52.74 46.47
CA MET A 1 -44.19 -51.44 45.86
C MET A 1 -43.05 -51.00 44.97
N GLU A 2 -43.24 -51.00 43.66
CA GLU A 2 -42.26 -50.45 42.73
C GLU A 2 -42.21 -48.93 42.86
N LYS A 3 -41.01 -48.36 43.04
CA LYS A 3 -40.82 -46.91 43.05
C LYS A 3 -41.00 -46.37 41.64
N LYS A 4 -42.01 -45.53 41.42
CA LYS A 4 -42.16 -44.78 40.16
C LYS A 4 -40.91 -43.94 39.94
N LYS A 5 -40.27 -44.10 38.78
CA LYS A 5 -39.12 -43.28 38.41
C LYS A 5 -39.61 -41.83 38.23
N PRO A 6 -38.93 -40.82 38.79
CA PRO A 6 -39.34 -39.43 38.62
C PRO A 6 -39.21 -39.05 37.14
N GLY A 7 -40.33 -38.73 36.50
CA GLY A 7 -40.37 -38.22 35.14
C GLY A 7 -40.35 -36.69 35.15
N PHE A 8 -39.63 -36.08 34.21
CA PHE A 8 -39.64 -34.63 34.04
C PHE A 8 -41.01 -34.13 33.60
N THR A 9 -41.42 -32.99 34.13
CA THR A 9 -42.66 -32.34 33.69
C THR A 9 -42.43 -31.62 32.36
N LEU A 10 -43.48 -31.52 31.53
CA LEU A 10 -43.41 -30.83 30.24
C LEU A 10 -42.94 -29.37 30.41
N ILE A 11 -43.37 -28.71 31.49
CA ILE A 11 -43.03 -27.32 31.77
C ILE A 11 -41.53 -27.14 32.09
N GLU A 12 -40.93 -28.05 32.86
CA GLU A 12 -39.48 -28.03 33.13
C GLU A 12 -38.68 -28.19 31.83
N MET A 13 -39.13 -29.04 30.93
CA MET A 13 -38.46 -29.26 29.65
C MET A 13 -38.51 -28.02 28.75
N ILE A 14 -39.65 -27.31 28.72
CA ILE A 14 -39.81 -26.05 27.97
C ILE A 14 -38.91 -24.95 28.56
N ILE A 15 -38.88 -24.80 29.88
CA ILE A 15 -38.02 -23.81 30.55
C ILE A 15 -36.54 -24.11 30.30
N ALA A 16 -36.13 -25.38 30.40
CA ALA A 16 -34.76 -25.80 30.13
C ALA A 16 -34.34 -25.50 28.67
N LEU A 17 -35.20 -25.80 27.69
CA LEU A 17 -34.95 -25.47 26.29
C LEU A 17 -34.83 -23.97 26.05
N ALA A 18 -35.72 -23.17 26.65
CA ALA A 18 -35.67 -21.71 26.53
C ALA A 18 -34.36 -21.13 27.09
N LEU A 19 -33.90 -21.64 28.23
CA LEU A 19 -32.62 -21.24 28.83
C LEU A 19 -31.43 -21.65 27.95
N ILE A 20 -31.42 -22.87 27.43
CA ILE A 20 -30.36 -23.34 26.53
C ILE A 20 -30.26 -22.46 25.28
N VAL A 21 -31.39 -22.16 24.63
CA VAL A 21 -31.40 -21.29 23.43
C VAL A 21 -30.90 -19.89 23.75
N THR A 22 -31.30 -19.33 24.90
CA THR A 22 -30.85 -17.99 25.33
C THR A 22 -29.34 -17.96 25.55
N ILE A 23 -28.80 -18.96 26.26
CA ILE A 23 -27.36 -19.07 26.54
C ILE A 23 -26.58 -19.26 25.24
N LEU A 24 -27.06 -20.13 24.33
CA LEU A 24 -26.43 -20.35 23.04
C LEU A 24 -26.43 -19.10 22.16
N GLY A 25 -27.49 -18.30 22.20
CA GLY A 25 -27.55 -17.02 21.48
C GLY A 25 -26.47 -16.05 21.95
N ILE A 26 -26.31 -15.91 23.27
CA ILE A 26 -25.29 -15.04 23.86
C ILE A 26 -23.88 -15.58 23.54
N ALA A 27 -23.62 -16.87 23.82
CA ALA A 27 -22.33 -17.50 23.56
C ALA A 27 -21.94 -17.46 22.06
N GLY A 28 -22.90 -17.69 21.17
CA GLY A 28 -22.70 -17.62 19.72
C GLY A 28 -22.27 -16.22 19.26
N SER A 29 -22.92 -15.17 19.77
CA SER A 29 -22.57 -13.79 19.43
C SER A 29 -21.15 -13.41 19.87
N MET A 30 -20.72 -13.89 21.05
CA MET A 30 -19.36 -13.70 21.56
C MET A 30 -18.32 -14.44 20.71
N LEU A 31 -18.59 -15.67 20.29
CA LEU A 31 -17.68 -16.43 19.43
C LEU A 31 -17.49 -15.78 18.06
N ILE A 32 -18.57 -15.29 17.43
CA ILE A 32 -18.50 -14.59 16.14
C ILE A 32 -17.71 -13.28 16.28
N THR A 33 -17.99 -12.51 17.33
CA THR A 33 -17.29 -11.24 17.59
C THR A 33 -15.82 -11.48 17.87
N GLY A 34 -15.49 -12.46 18.72
CA GLY A 34 -14.12 -12.85 19.01
C GLY A 34 -13.36 -13.24 17.74
N ASN A 35 -13.94 -14.12 16.92
CA ASN A 35 -13.31 -14.53 15.65
C ASN A 35 -13.10 -13.36 14.69
N LYS A 36 -14.05 -12.42 14.62
CA LYS A 36 -13.89 -11.20 13.81
C LYS A 36 -12.72 -10.34 14.29
N VAL A 37 -12.62 -10.11 15.61
CA VAL A 37 -11.55 -9.31 16.21
C VAL A 37 -10.19 -9.97 15.99
N PHE A 38 -10.08 -11.28 16.23
CA PHE A 38 -8.84 -12.01 15.96
C PHE A 38 -8.46 -11.97 14.49
N SER A 39 -9.43 -12.16 13.58
CA SER A 39 -9.17 -12.07 12.15
C SER A 39 -8.77 -10.67 11.70
N ASP A 40 -9.36 -9.61 12.26
CA ASP A 40 -8.98 -8.22 11.95
C ASP A 40 -7.54 -7.95 12.39
N SER A 41 -7.20 -8.35 13.61
CA SER A 41 -5.87 -8.16 14.19
C SER A 41 -4.80 -8.93 13.41
N ASP A 42 -5.06 -10.18 13.04
CA ASP A 42 -4.14 -11.01 12.24
C ASP A 42 -3.89 -10.41 10.85
N ILE A 43 -4.96 -9.97 10.19
CA ILE A 43 -4.85 -9.29 8.89
C ILE A 43 -4.07 -8.00 9.02
N ARG A 44 -4.39 -7.15 10.00
CA ARG A 44 -3.70 -5.87 10.23
C ARG A 44 -2.21 -6.08 10.48
N SER A 45 -1.85 -7.05 11.31
CA SER A 45 -0.46 -7.43 11.56
C SER A 45 0.25 -7.87 10.27
N THR A 46 -0.41 -8.70 9.46
CA THR A 46 0.13 -9.12 8.15
C THR A 46 0.39 -7.91 7.23
N LEU A 47 -0.59 -7.01 7.12
CA LEU A 47 -0.47 -5.81 6.28
C LEU A 47 0.60 -4.83 6.80
N GLN A 48 0.76 -4.73 8.13
CA GLN A 48 1.82 -3.93 8.74
C GLN A 48 3.22 -4.44 8.38
N ILE A 49 3.45 -5.75 8.50
CA ILE A 49 4.73 -6.37 8.15
C ILE A 49 5.03 -6.19 6.67
N GLU A 50 4.06 -6.46 5.78
CA GLU A 50 4.24 -6.24 4.34
C GLU A 50 4.48 -4.76 4.02
N GLY A 51 3.79 -3.85 4.70
CA GLY A 51 3.97 -2.43 4.52
C GLY A 51 5.36 -1.95 4.88
N GLN A 52 5.92 -2.47 5.98
CA GLN A 52 7.30 -2.21 6.37
C GLN A 52 8.29 -2.70 5.31
N VAL A 53 8.09 -3.90 4.76
CA VAL A 53 8.95 -4.44 3.69
C VAL A 53 8.87 -3.59 2.42
N ILE A 54 7.68 -3.13 2.04
CA ILE A 54 7.50 -2.23 0.90
C ILE A 54 8.24 -0.90 1.14
N GLN A 55 8.04 -0.29 2.31
CA GLN A 55 8.69 0.95 2.68
C GLN A 55 10.22 0.81 2.64
N GLU A 56 10.77 -0.23 3.26
CA GLU A 56 12.22 -0.48 3.31
C GLU A 56 12.79 -0.64 1.89
N LYS A 57 12.21 -1.53 1.07
CA LYS A 57 12.72 -1.77 -0.30
C LYS A 57 12.62 -0.54 -1.20
N ILE A 58 11.50 0.20 -1.16
CA ILE A 58 11.34 1.43 -1.96
C ILE A 58 12.28 2.53 -1.45
N SER A 59 12.40 2.68 -0.11
CA SER A 59 13.29 3.66 0.50
C SER A 59 14.74 3.39 0.17
N ASP A 60 15.19 2.14 0.24
CA ASP A 60 16.56 1.76 -0.11
C ASP A 60 16.86 2.06 -1.59
N ALA A 61 15.94 1.69 -2.49
CA ALA A 61 16.07 2.00 -3.91
C ALA A 61 16.11 3.52 -4.16
N GLY A 62 15.24 4.28 -3.51
CA GLY A 62 15.16 5.73 -3.64
C GLY A 62 16.36 6.46 -3.05
N MET A 63 16.85 6.07 -1.87
CA MET A 63 18.01 6.70 -1.23
C MET A 63 19.30 6.50 -2.02
N GLN A 64 19.42 5.40 -2.77
CA GLN A 64 20.56 5.13 -3.63
C GLN A 64 20.44 5.79 -5.01
N ALA A 65 19.23 6.23 -5.39
CA ALA A 65 18.97 6.77 -6.71
C ALA A 65 19.63 8.13 -6.97
N PHE A 66 20.11 8.31 -8.19
CA PHE A 66 20.62 9.58 -8.74
C PHE A 66 19.52 10.39 -9.41
N SER A 67 18.56 9.72 -10.04
CA SER A 67 17.48 10.35 -10.78
C SER A 67 16.31 9.39 -10.96
N ILE A 68 15.18 9.92 -11.44
CA ILE A 68 14.01 9.14 -11.79
C ILE A 68 14.13 8.83 -13.29
N GLU A 69 14.20 7.55 -13.64
CA GLU A 69 14.37 7.13 -15.03
C GLU A 69 13.03 7.13 -15.78
N SER A 70 11.95 6.71 -15.11
CA SER A 70 10.59 6.78 -15.64
C SER A 70 9.56 6.92 -14.53
N CYS A 71 8.44 7.55 -14.85
CA CYS A 71 7.26 7.59 -13.99
C CYS A 71 6.01 7.56 -14.87
N LYS A 72 5.08 6.66 -14.58
CA LYS A 72 3.88 6.42 -15.38
C LYS A 72 2.61 6.49 -14.56
N HIS A 73 1.58 7.06 -15.19
CA HIS A 73 0.19 6.96 -14.78
C HIS A 73 -0.57 6.16 -15.84
N GLY A 74 -0.92 4.92 -15.52
CA GLY A 74 -1.47 3.98 -16.51
C GLY A 74 -0.44 3.72 -17.61
N SER A 75 -0.79 4.03 -18.85
CA SER A 75 0.12 3.92 -20.01
C SER A 75 0.86 5.22 -20.35
N LEU A 76 0.60 6.32 -19.64
CA LEU A 76 1.21 7.62 -19.95
C LEU A 76 2.49 7.82 -19.14
N GLU A 77 3.57 8.19 -19.83
CA GLU A 77 4.81 8.68 -19.22
C GLU A 77 4.63 10.14 -18.74
N ILE A 78 4.92 10.39 -17.47
CA ILE A 78 4.75 11.70 -16.82
C ILE A 78 6.08 12.31 -16.34
N LYS A 79 7.21 11.61 -16.52
CA LYS A 79 8.53 12.08 -16.07
C LYS A 79 8.85 13.51 -16.51
N ASP A 80 8.75 13.79 -17.80
CA ASP A 80 9.18 15.07 -18.39
C ASP A 80 8.04 16.09 -18.48
N GLN A 81 6.85 15.75 -17.99
CA GLN A 81 5.68 16.62 -18.06
C GLN A 81 5.73 17.63 -16.92
N LYS A 82 5.57 18.91 -17.28
CA LYS A 82 5.45 19.98 -16.28
C LYS A 82 4.14 19.86 -15.50
N TYR A 83 4.17 20.25 -14.23
CA TYR A 83 3.00 20.15 -13.37
C TYR A 83 1.82 21.04 -13.81
N ASN A 84 2.10 22.20 -14.42
CA ASN A 84 1.06 23.05 -15.02
C ASN A 84 0.50 22.57 -16.36
N SER A 85 0.98 21.44 -16.89
CA SER A 85 0.42 20.90 -18.13
C SER A 85 -1.00 20.38 -17.88
N ASN A 86 -1.91 20.62 -18.83
CA ASN A 86 -3.27 20.07 -18.79
C ASN A 86 -3.30 18.54 -18.60
N VAL A 87 -2.24 17.87 -19.07
CA VAL A 87 -2.05 16.42 -18.96
C VAL A 87 -1.86 15.99 -17.50
N ILE A 88 -1.12 16.76 -16.70
CA ILE A 88 -0.90 16.46 -15.28
C ILE A 88 -2.04 16.96 -14.41
N LEU A 89 -2.51 18.19 -14.62
CA LEU A 89 -3.61 18.77 -13.83
C LEU A 89 -4.87 17.88 -13.83
N SER A 90 -5.20 17.27 -14.96
CA SER A 90 -6.34 16.35 -15.09
C SER A 90 -6.16 14.98 -14.38
N LYS A 91 -4.98 14.72 -13.83
CA LYS A 91 -4.60 13.47 -13.15
C LYS A 91 -4.28 13.66 -11.67
N LEU A 92 -4.28 14.91 -11.21
CA LEU A 92 -4.07 15.22 -9.80
C LEU A 92 -5.29 14.74 -9.01
N VAL A 93 -5.01 14.00 -7.96
CA VAL A 93 -6.01 13.44 -7.05
C VAL A 93 -5.74 13.93 -5.63
N ASN A 94 -6.75 13.83 -4.78
CA ASN A 94 -6.56 13.90 -3.34
C ASN A 94 -5.89 12.61 -2.83
N ILE A 95 -5.53 12.58 -1.54
CA ILE A 95 -4.91 11.39 -0.92
C ILE A 95 -5.79 10.13 -1.01
N ASN A 96 -7.11 10.29 -1.14
CA ASN A 96 -8.07 9.18 -1.27
C ASN A 96 -8.19 8.65 -2.71
N GLY A 97 -7.64 9.37 -3.71
CA GLY A 97 -7.68 9.01 -5.13
C GLY A 97 -8.86 9.61 -5.91
N GLU A 98 -9.51 10.63 -5.37
CA GLU A 98 -10.59 11.34 -6.05
C GLU A 98 -10.02 12.57 -6.77
N LEU A 99 -10.48 12.83 -7.99
CA LEU A 99 -10.10 14.03 -8.73
C LEU A 99 -10.54 15.27 -7.95
N SER A 100 -9.63 16.22 -7.78
CA SER A 100 -9.84 17.44 -7.00
C SER A 100 -9.08 18.58 -7.63
N GLU A 101 -9.66 19.79 -7.65
CA GLU A 101 -8.98 21.00 -8.13
C GLU A 101 -7.73 21.30 -7.28
N ASP A 102 -7.80 21.04 -5.98
CA ASP A 102 -6.68 21.12 -5.04
C ASP A 102 -5.89 19.80 -4.92
N GLY A 103 -6.02 18.90 -5.89
CA GLY A 103 -5.29 17.63 -5.90
C GLY A 103 -3.78 17.85 -5.99
N GLN A 104 -3.01 17.16 -5.18
CA GLN A 104 -1.54 17.22 -5.18
C GLN A 104 -0.89 15.84 -5.30
N TRP A 105 -1.69 14.78 -5.33
CA TRP A 105 -1.22 13.40 -5.42
C TRP A 105 -1.35 12.89 -6.85
N ILE A 106 -0.47 11.99 -7.22
CA ILE A 106 -0.46 11.34 -8.53
C ILE A 106 -0.58 9.83 -8.32
N ASP A 107 -1.64 9.21 -8.85
CA ASP A 107 -1.73 7.75 -8.95
C ASP A 107 -0.65 7.25 -9.92
N VAL A 108 0.16 6.28 -9.50
CA VAL A 108 1.26 5.74 -10.33
C VAL A 108 1.09 4.25 -10.61
N SER A 109 1.36 3.88 -11.86
CA SER A 109 1.44 2.48 -12.29
C SER A 109 2.89 1.98 -12.32
N GLN A 110 3.85 2.87 -12.57
CA GLN A 110 5.26 2.52 -12.57
C GLN A 110 6.10 3.72 -12.17
N ILE A 111 7.13 3.50 -11.36
CA ILE A 111 8.22 4.46 -11.15
C ILE A 111 9.53 3.69 -11.19
N SER A 112 10.54 4.21 -11.88
CA SER A 112 11.84 3.55 -11.98
C SER A 112 12.93 4.52 -11.55
N PHE A 113 13.86 4.03 -10.74
CA PHE A 113 14.99 4.80 -10.25
C PHE A 113 16.27 4.39 -10.95
N LYS A 114 17.11 5.37 -11.29
CA LYS A 114 18.47 5.11 -11.76
C LYS A 114 19.41 5.12 -10.56
N SER A 115 20.11 4.01 -10.32
CA SER A 115 21.00 3.80 -9.17
C SER A 115 22.36 3.24 -9.61
N SER A 116 23.34 3.25 -8.71
CA SER A 116 24.67 2.67 -8.92
C SER A 116 24.65 1.16 -8.70
N ARG A 117 25.46 0.43 -9.47
CA ARG A 117 25.82 -0.97 -9.17
C ARG A 117 27.08 -1.07 -8.33
N ASN A 118 27.34 -2.27 -7.84
CA ASN A 118 28.66 -2.64 -7.35
C ASN A 118 29.69 -2.38 -8.47
N ASN A 119 30.72 -1.59 -8.17
CA ASN A 119 31.74 -1.08 -9.10
C ASN A 119 31.26 0.03 -10.05
N SER A 120 30.30 0.86 -9.64
CA SER A 120 30.11 2.16 -10.28
C SER A 120 31.32 3.05 -10.01
N GLU A 121 31.86 3.65 -11.06
CA GLU A 121 32.95 4.61 -10.98
C GLU A 121 32.50 5.97 -11.50
N TYR A 122 32.95 7.02 -10.83
CA TYR A 122 32.75 8.39 -11.29
C TYR A 122 33.78 8.71 -12.38
N ASP A 123 33.29 9.01 -13.58
CA ASP A 123 34.12 9.49 -14.68
C ASP A 123 34.20 11.02 -14.61
N GLY A 124 35.32 11.53 -14.09
CA GLY A 124 35.57 12.97 -13.96
C GLY A 124 35.78 13.69 -15.30
N SER A 125 35.84 12.98 -16.43
CA SER A 125 35.93 13.61 -17.76
C SER A 125 34.56 13.96 -18.33
N THR A 126 33.53 13.20 -17.98
CA THR A 126 32.15 13.40 -18.43
C THR A 126 31.21 13.89 -17.34
N ASP A 127 31.67 13.95 -16.08
CA ASP A 127 30.82 14.23 -14.91
C ASP A 127 29.65 13.24 -14.88
N THR A 128 29.96 11.95 -15.06
CA THR A 128 28.96 10.87 -15.09
C THR A 128 29.39 9.65 -14.28
N ILE A 129 28.45 9.05 -13.56
CA ILE A 129 28.61 7.72 -12.95
C ILE A 129 28.42 6.62 -14.00
N THR A 130 29.45 5.78 -14.14
CA THR A 130 29.45 4.60 -15.01
C THR A 130 28.82 3.39 -14.31
N ASN A 131 28.39 2.38 -15.09
CA ASN A 131 27.82 1.12 -14.57
C ASN A 131 26.62 1.37 -13.62
N THR A 132 25.58 2.02 -14.15
CA THR A 132 24.32 2.26 -13.42
C THR A 132 23.29 1.19 -13.74
N GLU A 133 22.27 1.06 -12.90
CA GLU A 133 21.12 0.22 -13.13
C GLU A 133 19.80 0.97 -12.94
N THR A 134 18.76 0.43 -13.55
CA THR A 134 17.40 0.92 -13.37
C THR A 134 16.65 -0.06 -12.48
N ILE A 135 16.12 0.43 -11.37
CA ILE A 135 15.29 -0.31 -10.42
C ILE A 135 13.83 0.04 -10.71
N PRO A 136 13.07 -0.82 -11.42
CA PRO A 136 11.66 -0.57 -11.69
C PRO A 136 10.80 -0.96 -10.49
N ILE A 137 9.89 -0.08 -10.10
CA ILE A 137 8.81 -0.33 -9.15
C ILE A 137 7.51 -0.28 -9.95
N SER A 138 6.89 -1.44 -10.13
CA SER A 138 5.73 -1.61 -11.00
C SER A 138 4.51 -2.08 -10.21
N TYR A 139 3.40 -1.41 -10.44
CA TYR A 139 2.12 -1.69 -9.83
C TYR A 139 1.08 -2.10 -10.88
N ASP A 140 0.58 -3.32 -10.73
CA ASP A 140 -0.56 -3.84 -11.47
C ASP A 140 -1.83 -3.65 -10.63
N LYS A 141 -2.68 -2.72 -11.07
CA LYS A 141 -3.94 -2.37 -10.39
C LYS A 141 -4.97 -3.48 -10.41
N ASP A 142 -5.03 -4.24 -11.49
CA ASP A 142 -6.03 -5.30 -11.67
C ASP A 142 -5.69 -6.51 -10.79
N LEU A 143 -4.39 -6.84 -10.71
CA LEU A 143 -3.90 -7.95 -9.90
C LEU A 143 -3.56 -7.54 -8.45
N LYS A 144 -3.59 -6.23 -8.13
CA LYS A 144 -3.15 -5.66 -6.85
C LYS A 144 -1.70 -6.01 -6.51
N LYS A 145 -0.86 -6.20 -7.53
CA LYS A 145 0.52 -6.67 -7.38
C LYS A 145 1.50 -5.53 -7.49
N LEU A 146 2.40 -5.46 -6.52
CA LEU A 146 3.56 -4.58 -6.55
C LEU A 146 4.81 -5.43 -6.71
N SER A 147 5.63 -5.06 -7.70
CA SER A 147 6.93 -5.68 -7.93
C SER A 147 8.04 -4.64 -7.96
N ILE A 148 9.22 -5.04 -7.47
CA ILE A 148 10.45 -4.26 -7.53
C ILE A 148 11.50 -5.13 -8.21
N SER A 149 12.14 -4.62 -9.28
CA SER A 149 13.15 -5.37 -10.04
C SER A 149 12.69 -6.77 -10.48
N SER A 150 11.40 -6.90 -10.82
CA SER A 150 10.71 -8.16 -11.18
C SER A 150 10.41 -9.14 -10.03
N GLU A 151 10.76 -8.82 -8.79
CA GLU A 151 10.34 -9.57 -7.60
C GLU A 151 8.98 -9.06 -7.12
N ILE A 152 7.99 -9.95 -6.96
CA ILE A 152 6.69 -9.58 -6.37
C ILE A 152 6.88 -9.41 -4.87
N ILE A 153 6.62 -8.20 -4.36
CA ILE A 153 6.79 -7.88 -2.95
C ILE A 153 5.46 -7.84 -2.19
N SER A 154 4.34 -7.58 -2.88
CA SER A 154 3.00 -7.72 -2.30
C SER A 154 1.96 -7.95 -3.40
N GLU A 155 0.91 -8.68 -3.05
CA GLU A 155 -0.29 -8.92 -3.89
C GLU A 155 -1.55 -8.32 -3.24
N LYS A 156 -1.34 -7.33 -2.35
CA LYS A 156 -2.39 -6.74 -1.51
C LYS A 156 -2.52 -5.24 -1.73
N VAL A 157 -1.87 -4.69 -2.76
CA VAL A 157 -1.79 -3.24 -2.98
C VAL A 157 -3.05 -2.74 -3.68
N GLU A 158 -3.80 -1.90 -2.99
CA GLU A 158 -5.03 -1.28 -3.50
C GLU A 158 -4.77 0.01 -4.28
N SER A 159 -3.77 0.78 -3.87
CA SER A 159 -3.35 1.99 -4.57
C SER A 159 -1.91 2.37 -4.21
N ILE A 160 -1.22 3.00 -5.16
CA ILE A 160 0.06 3.69 -4.95
C ILE A 160 -0.10 5.11 -5.48
N ARG A 161 0.13 6.06 -4.58
CA ARG A 161 0.13 7.48 -4.89
C ARG A 161 1.45 8.08 -4.47
N ILE A 162 1.87 9.07 -5.22
CA ILE A 162 3.06 9.85 -4.90
C ILE A 162 2.74 11.33 -4.84
N HIS A 163 3.47 12.03 -3.98
CA HIS A 163 3.48 13.47 -3.87
C HIS A 163 4.94 13.95 -3.95
N PRO A 164 5.41 14.37 -5.14
CA PRO A 164 6.72 14.99 -5.29
C PRO A 164 6.81 16.31 -4.53
N GLU A 165 7.93 16.60 -3.90
CA GLU A 165 8.13 17.83 -3.09
C GLU A 165 7.89 19.13 -3.88
N ASN A 166 8.24 19.14 -5.16
CA ASN A 166 8.15 20.28 -6.06
C ASN A 166 6.81 20.35 -6.82
N ILE A 167 5.78 19.57 -6.44
CA ILE A 167 4.49 19.54 -7.14
C ILE A 167 3.83 20.93 -7.28
N ASN A 168 4.11 21.83 -6.33
CA ASN A 168 3.59 23.20 -6.32
C ASN A 168 4.43 24.18 -7.17
N ASP A 169 5.61 23.78 -7.66
CA ASP A 169 6.35 24.52 -8.67
C ASP A 169 5.85 24.11 -10.06
N GLU A 170 4.83 24.81 -10.52
CA GLU A 170 4.12 24.62 -11.79
C GLU A 170 5.02 24.37 -13.00
N ASN A 171 6.22 24.96 -13.05
CA ASN A 171 7.12 24.85 -14.21
C ASN A 171 8.12 23.69 -14.11
N SER A 172 8.18 23.02 -12.97
CA SER A 172 9.03 21.87 -12.72
C SER A 172 8.33 20.55 -13.10
N ASN A 173 9.08 19.46 -13.05
CA ASN A 173 8.61 18.10 -13.32
C ASN A 173 9.08 17.14 -12.20
N ILE A 174 8.65 15.89 -12.26
CA ILE A 174 8.99 14.91 -11.22
C ILE A 174 10.48 14.56 -11.15
N ASP A 175 11.19 14.58 -12.27
CA ASP A 175 12.64 14.31 -12.26
C ASP A 175 13.43 15.40 -11.55
N GLU A 176 12.84 16.58 -11.31
CA GLU A 176 13.42 17.69 -10.53
C GLU A 176 13.13 17.58 -9.02
N ALA A 177 12.21 16.71 -8.58
CA ALA A 177 11.85 16.52 -7.15
C ALA A 177 12.98 15.98 -6.25
N ASN A 178 13.40 16.69 -5.20
CA ASN A 178 14.45 16.22 -4.27
C ASN A 178 13.96 15.13 -3.31
N SER A 179 12.65 15.06 -3.11
CA SER A 179 11.99 14.02 -2.32
C SER A 179 10.63 13.68 -2.89
N ILE A 180 10.18 12.45 -2.61
CA ILE A 180 8.86 11.96 -2.97
C ILE A 180 8.23 11.34 -1.72
N GLU A 181 7.02 11.78 -1.42
CA GLU A 181 6.16 11.12 -0.44
C GLU A 181 5.33 10.05 -1.13
N PHE A 182 5.26 8.87 -0.54
CA PHE A 182 4.48 7.73 -0.98
C PHE A 182 3.30 7.53 -0.05
N HIS A 183 2.12 7.37 -0.64
CA HIS A 183 0.91 6.91 0.04
C HIS A 183 0.47 5.59 -0.61
N ILE A 184 0.69 4.48 0.09
CA ILE A 184 0.38 3.13 -0.39
C ILE A 184 -0.70 2.55 0.49
N VAL A 185 -1.80 2.09 -0.11
CA VAL A 185 -2.88 1.44 0.63
C VAL A 185 -2.84 -0.05 0.37
N LEU A 186 -2.69 -0.85 1.42
CA LEU A 186 -2.86 -2.30 1.37
C LEU A 186 -4.26 -2.69 1.80
N SER A 187 -4.80 -3.77 1.21
CA SER A 187 -6.11 -4.30 1.57
C SER A 187 -6.13 -5.82 1.59
N LYS A 188 -6.83 -6.39 2.57
CA LYS A 188 -7.10 -7.83 2.63
C LYS A 188 -8.47 -8.08 3.27
N ALA A 189 -9.28 -8.87 2.57
CA ALA A 189 -10.58 -9.31 3.05
C ALA A 189 -10.55 -10.81 3.38
N ARG A 190 -11.20 -11.20 4.48
CA ARG A 190 -11.40 -12.59 4.89
C ARG A 190 -12.71 -12.70 5.66
N ALA A 191 -13.67 -13.48 5.14
CA ALA A 191 -14.96 -13.87 5.74
C ALA A 191 -15.74 -12.78 6.53
N PHE A 192 -15.24 -12.36 7.68
CA PHE A 192 -15.86 -11.40 8.61
C PHE A 192 -15.13 -10.05 8.72
N SER A 193 -13.95 -9.91 8.10
CA SER A 193 -13.07 -8.75 8.21
C SER A 193 -12.62 -8.25 6.84
N ASN A 194 -12.63 -6.94 6.66
CA ASN A 194 -12.07 -6.27 5.49
C ASN A 194 -11.22 -5.12 6.02
N VAL A 195 -9.90 -5.27 5.94
CA VAL A 195 -8.95 -4.33 6.52
C VAL A 195 -8.24 -3.60 5.40
N ARG A 196 -8.20 -2.28 5.53
CA ARG A 196 -7.34 -1.38 4.74
C ARG A 196 -6.27 -0.82 5.65
N TYR A 197 -5.04 -0.78 5.16
CA TYR A 197 -3.88 -0.32 5.91
C TYR A 197 -3.05 0.62 5.04
N PRO A 198 -3.11 1.95 5.28
CA PRO A 198 -2.27 2.92 4.60
C PRO A 198 -0.84 2.89 5.17
N ILE A 199 0.13 3.14 4.31
CA ILE A 199 1.55 3.30 4.63
C ILE A 199 2.00 4.60 3.97
N ASP A 200 2.50 5.51 4.80
CA ASP A 200 2.94 6.84 4.41
C ASP A 200 4.42 6.99 4.75
N PHE A 201 5.24 7.32 3.75
CA PHE A 201 6.65 7.57 3.97
C PHE A 201 7.24 8.48 2.89
N THR A 202 8.28 9.22 3.25
CA THR A 202 8.99 10.11 2.34
C THR A 202 10.38 9.56 2.05
N ILE A 203 10.74 9.47 0.77
CA ILE A 203 12.11 9.21 0.34
C ILE A 203 12.78 10.53 0.00
N LYS A 204 14.03 10.71 0.44
CA LYS A 204 14.90 11.81 -0.01
C LYS A 204 15.98 11.22 -0.89
N PHE A 205 16.12 11.74 -2.11
CA PHE A 205 17.14 11.26 -3.04
C PHE A 205 18.49 11.81 -2.61
N ARG A 206 19.29 10.98 -1.92
CA ARG A 206 20.57 11.42 -1.33
C ARG A 206 21.63 11.70 -2.39
N ASN A 207 21.61 10.95 -3.48
CA ASN A 207 22.61 11.04 -4.53
C ASN A 207 22.15 11.89 -5.71
N LYS A 208 21.02 12.60 -5.57
CA LYS A 208 20.48 13.40 -6.67
C LYS A 208 21.34 14.63 -6.94
N GLY A 209 21.61 14.88 -8.21
CA GLY A 209 22.51 15.94 -8.65
C GLY A 209 24.00 15.59 -8.53
N THR A 210 24.31 14.38 -8.04
CA THR A 210 25.64 13.79 -8.17
C THR A 210 25.67 13.07 -9.52
N THR A 211 25.93 13.81 -10.60
CA THR A 211 26.20 13.26 -11.93
C THR A 211 27.64 12.80 -12.03
#